data_AF-A0A7C6HQB6-F1
#
_entry.id   AF-A0A7C6HQB6-F1
#
_cell.length_a   1.000
_cell.length_b   1.000
_cell.length_c   1.000
_cell.angle_alpha   90.00
_cell.angle_beta   90.00
_cell.angle_gamma   90.00
#
_symmetry.space_group_name_H-M   'P 1'
#
loop_
_entity.id
_entity.type
_entity.pdbx_description
1 polymer ?
#
loop_
_entity_poly.entity_id
_entity_poly.type
_entity_poly.pdbx_seq_one_letter_code
_entity_poly.pdbx_strand_id
1 'polypeptide(L)'
;MFKPAFDGQVCSLGYDVIDWLLEYTCRGPGDLEGDPLTLDDEVFDFIVAAYELDPRTGRRRKSKVVYSASEGSGEVGDCRPARRC
;
A
#
# COMPACT_ATOMS: atom_id res chain seq x y z
N MET A 1 22.26 -7.97 -10.15
CA MET A 1 22.64 -7.31 -8.88
C MET A 1 21.77 -6.08 -8.75
N PHE A 2 21.15 -5.86 -7.59
CA PHE A 2 20.29 -4.70 -7.38
C PHE A 2 21.07 -3.38 -7.58
N LYS A 3 20.46 -2.42 -8.27
CA LYS A 3 20.97 -1.07 -8.47
C LYS A 3 19.85 -0.08 -8.12
N PRO A 4 19.99 0.73 -7.06
CA PRO A 4 18.97 1.70 -6.68
C PRO A 4 18.86 2.81 -7.74
N ALA A 5 17.63 3.24 -7.99
CA ALA A 5 17.27 4.37 -8.85
C ALA A 5 17.30 5.70 -8.09
N PHE A 6 17.13 5.68 -6.76
CA PHE A 6 17.19 6.86 -5.90
C PHE A 6 17.88 6.53 -4.56
N ASP A 7 18.38 7.57 -3.89
CA ASP A 7 19.05 7.43 -2.60
C ASP A 7 18.09 6.91 -1.53
N GLY A 8 18.51 5.87 -0.81
CA GLY A 8 17.67 5.20 0.19
C GLY A 8 16.71 4.14 -0.35
N GLN A 9 16.68 3.89 -1.67
CA GLN A 9 15.83 2.84 -2.24
C GLN A 9 16.25 1.46 -1.73
N VAL A 10 15.30 0.76 -1.13
CA VAL A 10 15.48 -0.63 -0.67
C VAL A 10 15.26 -1.58 -1.85
N CYS A 11 15.97 -2.71 -1.89
CA CYS A 11 15.68 -3.76 -2.85
C CYS A 11 14.36 -4.44 -2.47
N SER A 12 13.25 -4.02 -3.08
CA SER A 12 11.92 -4.53 -2.77
C SER A 12 11.06 -4.64 -4.01
N LEU A 13 10.22 -5.68 -4.07
CA LEU A 13 9.14 -5.78 -5.06
C LEU A 13 7.90 -4.98 -4.65
N GLY A 14 7.91 -4.36 -3.46
CA GLY A 14 6.77 -3.62 -2.94
C GLY A 14 6.41 -2.41 -3.80
N TYR A 15 7.38 -1.79 -4.47
CA TYR A 15 7.13 -0.65 -5.36
C TYR A 15 6.21 -1.03 -6.54
N ASP A 16 6.52 -2.12 -7.25
CA ASP A 16 5.68 -2.60 -8.36
C ASP A 16 4.29 -3.03 -7.88
N VAL A 17 4.19 -3.59 -6.67
CA VAL A 17 2.91 -3.96 -6.06
C VAL A 17 2.08 -2.72 -5.77
N ILE A 18 2.69 -1.64 -5.29
CA ILE A 18 2.02 -0.37 -5.01
C ILE A 18 1.53 0.28 -6.30
N ASP A 19 2.36 0.33 -7.33
CA ASP A 19 1.97 0.87 -8.65
C ASP A 19 0.76 0.10 -9.21
N TRP A 20 0.78 -1.23 -9.10
CA TRP A 20 -0.35 -2.07 -9.49
C TRP A 20 -1.60 -1.80 -8.65
N LEU A 21 -1.47 -1.65 -7.33
CA LEU A 21 -2.60 -1.36 -6.46
C LEU A 21 -3.25 -0.01 -6.82
N LEU A 22 -2.45 1.03 -7.02
CA LEU A 22 -2.93 2.37 -7.35
C LEU A 22 -3.62 2.43 -8.72
N GLU A 23 -3.14 1.66 -9.69
CA GLU A 23 -3.71 1.67 -11.05
C GLU A 23 -5.00 0.84 -11.15
N TYR A 24 -5.07 -0.30 -10.46
CA TYR A 24 -6.11 -1.30 -10.70
C TYR A 24 -7.12 -1.48 -9.58
N THR A 25 -6.94 -0.83 -8.43
CA THR A 25 -7.87 -0.99 -7.29
C THR A 25 -8.59 0.30 -6.95
N CYS A 26 -9.84 0.14 -6.51
CA CYS A 26 -10.71 1.23 -6.09
C CYS A 26 -11.21 0.97 -4.66
N ARG A 27 -11.69 2.03 -4.00
CA ARG A 27 -12.33 1.98 -2.68
C ARG A 27 -13.83 2.11 -2.86
N GLY A 28 -14.59 1.04 -2.63
CA GLY A 28 -16.06 1.08 -2.67
C GLY A 28 -16.71 -0.23 -2.17
N PRO A 29 -17.96 -0.18 -1.67
CA PRO A 29 -18.67 -1.37 -1.25
C PRO A 29 -19.12 -2.17 -2.50
N GLY A 30 -18.22 -3.03 -3.01
CA GLY A 30 -18.44 -3.79 -4.24
C GLY A 30 -17.49 -3.42 -5.39
N ASP A 31 -16.20 -3.25 -5.12
CA ASP A 31 -14.98 -3.46 -5.94
C ASP A 31 -14.99 -3.42 -7.50
N LEU A 32 -15.77 -2.59 -8.18
CA LEU A 32 -15.52 -2.24 -9.60
C LEU A 32 -15.77 -0.76 -9.94
N GLU A 33 -16.59 -0.05 -9.15
CA GLU A 33 -16.89 1.38 -9.33
C GLU A 33 -16.80 2.10 -7.97
N GLY A 34 -15.60 2.49 -7.58
CA GLY A 34 -15.32 3.23 -6.35
C GLY A 34 -14.31 4.36 -6.58
N ASP A 35 -13.95 5.08 -5.52
CA ASP A 35 -12.93 6.12 -5.61
C ASP A 35 -11.53 5.51 -5.80
N PRO A 36 -10.59 6.22 -6.45
CA PRO A 36 -9.21 5.74 -6.58
C PRO A 36 -8.60 5.38 -5.22
N LEU A 37 -7.87 4.27 -5.16
CA LEU A 37 -7.15 3.91 -3.94
C LEU A 37 -6.14 5.01 -3.59
N THR A 38 -6.22 5.52 -2.36
CA THR A 38 -5.16 6.33 -1.76
C THR A 38 -4.41 5.48 -0.74
N LEU A 39 -3.08 5.52 -0.81
CA LEU A 39 -2.16 4.86 0.12
C LEU A 39 -1.56 5.90 1.08
N ASP A 40 -1.56 5.57 2.37
CA ASP A 40 -0.82 6.31 3.39
C ASP A 40 0.68 5.94 3.31
N ASP A 41 1.55 6.87 3.69
CA ASP A 41 2.99 6.67 3.80
C ASP A 41 3.33 5.48 4.73
N GLU A 42 2.57 5.28 5.81
CA GLU A 42 2.76 4.12 6.70
C GLU A 42 2.51 2.79 5.97
N VAL A 43 1.44 2.74 5.17
CA VAL A 43 1.08 1.54 4.40
C VAL A 43 2.10 1.32 3.28
N PHE A 44 2.53 2.39 2.62
CA PHE A 44 3.57 2.36 1.61
C PHE A 44 4.85 1.72 2.17
N ASP A 45 5.36 2.25 3.28
CA ASP A 45 6.57 1.75 3.94
C ASP A 45 6.41 0.30 4.41
N PHE A 46 5.22 -0.05 4.93
CA PHE A 46 4.92 -1.42 5.31
C PHE A 46 4.99 -2.38 4.11
N ILE A 47 4.38 -2.04 2.98
CA ILE A 47 4.39 -2.89 1.77
C ILE A 47 5.83 -3.02 1.24
N VAL A 48 6.59 -1.92 1.16
CA VAL A 48 8.00 -1.96 0.74
C VAL A 48 8.81 -2.86 1.67
N ALA A 49 8.62 -2.75 2.98
CA ALA A 49 9.31 -3.61 3.95
C ALA A 49 8.86 -5.07 3.83
N ALA A 50 7.58 -5.36 3.59
CA ALA A 50 7.05 -6.70 3.48
C ALA A 50 7.63 -7.48 2.29
N TYR A 51 7.88 -6.79 1.18
CA TYR A 51 8.39 -7.36 -0.07
C TYR A 51 9.90 -7.19 -0.26
N GLU A 52 10.62 -6.84 0.80
CA GLU A 52 12.07 -6.68 0.78
C GLU A 52 12.79 -7.98 0.38
N LEU A 53 13.75 -7.85 -0.53
CA LEU A 53 14.58 -8.92 -1.06
C LEU A 53 16.04 -8.76 -0.61
N ASP A 54 16.74 -9.88 -0.47
CA ASP A 54 18.18 -9.89 -0.36
C ASP A 54 18.80 -9.48 -1.71
N PRO A 55 19.58 -8.39 -1.79
CA PRO A 55 20.05 -7.83 -3.07
C PRO A 55 21.11 -8.70 -3.77
N ARG A 56 21.66 -9.71 -3.08
CA ARG A 56 22.66 -10.64 -3.62
C ARG A 56 22.03 -11.95 -4.07
N THR A 57 21.07 -12.47 -3.32
CA THR A 57 20.47 -13.79 -3.54
C THR A 57 19.06 -13.74 -4.14
N GLY A 58 18.39 -12.59 -4.11
CA GLY A 58 17.02 -12.40 -4.61
C GLY A 58 15.93 -13.04 -3.74
N ARG A 59 16.29 -13.63 -2.59
CA ARG A 59 15.32 -14.27 -1.69
C ARG A 59 14.59 -13.22 -0.86
N ARG A 60 13.31 -13.46 -0.56
CA ARG A 60 12.56 -12.62 0.39
C ARG A 60 13.22 -12.64 1.75
N ARG A 61 13.37 -11.45 2.35
CA ARG A 61 13.85 -11.29 3.73
C ARG A 61 12.82 -11.77 4.75
N LYS A 62 11.53 -11.59 4.45
CA LYS A 62 10.40 -11.94 5.31
C LYS A 62 9.52 -12.96 4.61
N SER A 63 9.17 -14.04 5.31
CA SER A 63 8.24 -15.06 4.80
C SER A 63 6.79 -14.78 5.20
N LYS A 64 6.59 -14.06 6.30
CA LYS A 64 5.29 -13.65 6.83
C LYS A 64 5.41 -12.26 7.44
N VAL A 65 4.37 -11.46 7.24
CA VAL A 65 4.19 -10.16 7.87
C VAL A 65 2.74 -10.04 8.31
N VAL A 66 2.50 -9.27 9.36
CA VAL A 66 1.16 -8.96 9.85
C VAL A 66 1.06 -7.45 9.91
N TYR A 67 0.02 -6.90 9.28
CA TYR A 67 -0.33 -5.50 9.34
C TYR A 67 -1.52 -5.32 10.26
N SER A 68 -1.42 -4.37 11.19
CA SER A 68 -2.50 -4.02 12.10
C SER A 68 -2.66 -2.51 12.07
N ALA A 69 -3.69 -2.05 11.38
CA ALA A 69 -4.06 -0.63 11.35
C ALA A 69 -5.26 -0.37 12.26
N SER A 70 -5.29 0.82 12.88
CA SER A 70 -6.49 1.35 13.49
C SER A 70 -7.54 1.66 12.42
N GLU A 71 -8.78 1.20 12.64
CA GLU A 71 -9.97 1.58 11.87
C GLU A 71 -10.19 3.10 12.05
N GLY A 72 -9.56 3.89 11.20
CA GLY A 72 -9.49 5.35 11.33
C GLY A 72 -8.40 5.98 10.45
N SER A 73 -7.34 5.24 10.13
CA SER A 73 -6.30 5.67 9.16
C SER A 73 -6.76 5.55 7.68
N GLY A 74 -8.00 5.10 7.46
CA GLY A 74 -8.63 4.99 6.14
C GLY A 74 -9.88 5.86 5.97
N GLU A 75 -10.22 6.68 6.96
CA GLU A 75 -11.37 7.59 6.93
C GLU A 75 -10.89 9.01 6.63
N VAL A 76 -11.19 9.50 5.43
CA VAL A 76 -11.50 10.93 5.27
C VAL A 76 -12.98 11.04 5.58
N GLY A 77 -13.31 11.69 6.69
CA GLY A 77 -14.68 11.99 7.01
C GLY A 77 -15.35 12.78 5.89
N ASP A 78 -16.46 12.28 5.38
CA ASP A 78 -17.73 12.98 5.46
C ASP A 78 -18.88 11.99 5.28
N CYS A 79 -19.43 11.57 6.40
CA CYS A 79 -20.75 10.98 6.45
C CYS A 79 -21.65 11.98 7.18
N ARG A 80 -22.07 13.09 6.52
CA ARG A 80 -23.35 13.80 6.75
C ARG A 80 -23.57 14.97 5.75
N PRO A 81 -24.77 15.04 5.15
CA PRO A 81 -25.81 15.69 5.93
C PRO A 81 -26.99 14.76 6.15
N ALA A 82 -27.17 14.37 7.40
CA ALA A 82 -28.48 14.10 7.95
C ALA A 82 -29.22 15.45 7.99
N ARG A 83 -29.85 15.81 6.87
CA ARG A 83 -31.01 16.71 6.84
C ARG A 83 -31.98 16.18 5.80
N ARG A 84 -32.84 15.27 6.25
CA ARG A 84 -34.17 15.07 5.68
C ARG A 84 -35.16 15.52 6.75
N CYS A 85 -36.03 16.44 6.34
CA CYS A 85 -37.16 17.05 7.06
C CYS A 85 -36.79 18.12 8.09
#